data_AF-L7KEX7-F1
#
_entry.id   AF-L7KEX7-F1
#
_cell.length_a   1.000
_cell.length_b   1.000
_cell.length_c   1.000
_cell.angle_alpha   90.00
_cell.angle_beta   90.00
_cell.angle_gamma   90.00
#
_symmetry.space_group_name_H-M   'P 1'
#
loop_
_entity.id
_entity.type
_entity.pdbx_description
1 polymer ?
#
loop_
_entity_poly.entity_id
_entity_poly.type
_entity_poly.pdbx_seq_one_letter_code
_entity_poly.pdbx_strand_id
1 'polypeptide(L)'
;MCAWCTRSGRTKREFEQLALQIKLRNDVLKKSQANLKNVVPTDTSSTDTSSTDASSTEAVFRLAAVDLFVEKAQDVLTHRARNMVRAGIATSVGAVAALITLSVFIARHAGDVPYDHTLNINVLVLRVVSAISLGAIVLVGVKYFVALARSFLHESVTLLGRRHALRFGRMYVYLNAGNKEMKLEDLREAFQWNIGGDSSFLDIKPEEIGKTPWGTLAQSLGPALEKGVEKGIEKGFRNAQPNKKEDEDSDNSKDANSGS
;
A
#
# COMPACT_ATOMS: atom_id res chain seq x y z
N MET A 1 14.65 -16.39 -7.08
CA MET A 1 13.61 -16.99 -7.94
C MET A 1 12.23 -16.72 -7.34
N CYS A 2 11.43 -15.88 -8.01
CA CYS A 2 10.22 -15.25 -7.48
C CYS A 2 8.99 -16.19 -7.51
N ALA A 3 8.61 -16.74 -6.35
CA ALA A 3 7.34 -17.45 -6.15
C ALA A 3 6.08 -16.57 -6.34
N TRP A 4 6.25 -15.25 -6.49
CA TRP A 4 5.16 -14.31 -6.75
C TRP A 4 4.78 -14.19 -8.24
N CYS A 5 5.66 -14.56 -9.18
CA CYS A 5 5.40 -14.33 -10.61
C CYS A 5 4.50 -15.42 -11.24
N THR A 6 4.54 -16.65 -10.75
CA THR A 6 3.68 -17.75 -11.24
C THR A 6 2.24 -17.71 -10.73
N ARG A 7 1.91 -16.80 -9.79
CA ARG A 7 0.54 -16.70 -9.24
C ARG A 7 -0.38 -15.76 -10.01
N SER A 8 0.17 -14.84 -10.81
CA SER A 8 -0.58 -13.93 -11.71
C SER A 8 -1.34 -14.69 -12.82
N GLY A 9 -0.80 -15.82 -13.30
CA GLY A 9 -1.51 -16.66 -14.27
C GLY A 9 -2.74 -17.37 -13.72
N ARG A 10 -2.81 -17.61 -12.39
CA ARG A 10 -3.94 -18.30 -11.75
C ARG A 10 -5.15 -17.38 -11.58
N THR A 11 -4.93 -16.11 -11.26
CA THR A 11 -6.02 -15.12 -11.14
C THR A 11 -6.68 -14.84 -12.49
N LYS A 12 -5.91 -14.85 -13.59
CA LYS A 12 -6.46 -14.66 -14.94
C LYS A 12 -7.47 -15.76 -15.32
N ARG A 13 -7.16 -17.02 -15.01
CA ARG A 13 -8.06 -18.17 -15.23
C ARG A 13 -9.28 -18.12 -14.33
N GLU A 14 -9.12 -17.72 -13.06
CA GLU A 14 -10.26 -17.55 -12.14
C GLU A 14 -11.19 -16.43 -12.62
N PHE A 15 -10.65 -15.31 -13.12
CA PHE A 15 -11.43 -14.23 -13.72
C PHE A 15 -12.16 -14.65 -15.00
N GLU A 16 -11.51 -15.43 -15.87
CA GLU A 16 -12.15 -15.97 -17.07
C GLU A 16 -13.28 -16.93 -16.71
N GLN A 17 -13.10 -17.79 -15.70
CA GLN A 17 -14.16 -18.67 -15.20
C GLN A 17 -15.32 -17.88 -14.58
N LEU A 18 -15.03 -16.84 -13.81
CA LEU A 18 -16.05 -15.95 -13.24
C LEU A 18 -16.82 -15.21 -14.34
N ALA A 19 -16.13 -14.70 -15.35
CA ALA A 19 -16.75 -14.04 -16.50
C ALA A 19 -17.64 -15.01 -17.29
N LEU A 20 -17.22 -16.26 -17.47
CA LEU A 20 -18.01 -17.30 -18.09
C LEU A 20 -19.27 -17.62 -17.28
N GLN A 21 -19.15 -17.82 -15.96
CA GLN A 21 -20.30 -18.04 -15.09
C GLN A 21 -21.31 -16.88 -15.14
N ILE A 22 -20.81 -15.63 -15.18
CA ILE A 22 -21.66 -14.45 -15.29
C ILE A 22 -22.40 -14.44 -16.63
N LYS A 23 -21.71 -14.73 -17.74
CA LYS A 23 -22.36 -14.85 -19.06
C LYS A 23 -23.44 -15.92 -19.05
N LEU A 24 -23.14 -17.09 -18.48
CA LEU A 24 -24.09 -18.21 -18.39
C LEU A 24 -25.32 -17.84 -17.55
N ARG A 25 -25.14 -17.17 -16.40
CA ARG A 25 -26.28 -16.67 -15.59
C ARG A 25 -27.09 -15.61 -16.34
N ASN A 26 -26.44 -14.68 -17.05
CA ASN A 26 -27.12 -13.67 -17.84
C ASN A 26 -27.93 -14.28 -18.99
N ASP A 27 -27.41 -15.31 -19.66
CA ASP A 27 -28.13 -16.01 -20.72
C ASP A 27 -29.33 -16.77 -20.15
N VAL A 28 -29.18 -17.40 -18.99
CA VAL A 28 -30.31 -18.04 -18.28
C VAL A 28 -31.37 -17.02 -17.89
N LEU A 29 -30.98 -15.84 -17.39
CA LEU A 29 -31.91 -14.75 -17.07
C LEU A 29 -32.62 -14.19 -18.29
N LYS A 30 -31.90 -14.02 -19.42
CA LYS A 30 -32.53 -13.60 -20.68
C LYS A 30 -33.52 -14.64 -21.18
N LYS A 31 -33.19 -15.93 -21.06
CA LYS A 31 -34.07 -17.03 -21.45
C LYS A 31 -35.30 -17.11 -20.55
N SER A 32 -35.16 -16.93 -19.25
CA SER A 32 -36.30 -16.88 -18.33
C SER A 32 -37.18 -15.65 -18.58
N GLN A 33 -36.59 -14.49 -18.87
CA GLN A 33 -37.34 -13.27 -19.24
C GLN A 33 -38.11 -13.44 -20.55
N ALA A 34 -37.50 -14.06 -21.57
CA ALA A 34 -38.17 -14.38 -22.83
C ALA A 34 -39.32 -15.38 -22.63
N ASN A 35 -39.12 -16.41 -21.80
CA ASN A 35 -40.17 -17.35 -21.44
C ASN A 35 -41.32 -16.67 -20.68
N LEU A 36 -41.03 -15.78 -19.74
CA LEU A 36 -42.03 -14.98 -19.03
C LEU A 36 -42.85 -14.12 -20.00
N LYS A 37 -42.20 -13.49 -20.99
CA LYS A 37 -42.88 -12.69 -22.02
C LYS A 37 -43.82 -13.52 -22.90
N ASN A 38 -43.55 -14.81 -23.09
CA ASN A 38 -44.40 -15.72 -23.84
C ASN A 38 -45.54 -16.33 -22.98
N VAL A 39 -45.32 -16.46 -21.67
CA VAL A 39 -46.31 -17.01 -20.73
C VAL A 39 -47.33 -15.97 -20.28
N VAL A 40 -46.97 -14.68 -20.28
CA VAL A 40 -47.90 -13.57 -20.01
C VAL A 40 -48.51 -13.12 -21.35
N PRO A 41 -49.77 -13.51 -21.68
CA PRO A 41 -50.40 -13.11 -22.92
C PRO A 41 -50.57 -11.59 -22.90
N THR A 42 -50.11 -10.94 -23.98
CA THR A 42 -50.25 -9.50 -24.18
C THR A 42 -51.66 -9.18 -24.68
N ASP A 43 -52.69 -9.69 -24.02
CA ASP A 43 -54.07 -9.39 -24.36
C ASP A 43 -54.51 -8.16 -23.58
N THR A 44 -54.15 -7.00 -24.13
CA THR A 44 -54.79 -5.73 -23.81
C THR A 44 -56.21 -5.72 -24.35
N SER A 45 -57.18 -6.16 -23.53
CA SER A 45 -58.55 -5.63 -23.59
C SER A 45 -59.37 -6.03 -22.35
N SER A 46 -59.19 -5.31 -21.23
CA SER A 46 -60.27 -4.79 -20.38
C SER A 46 -59.76 -4.39 -18.99
N THR A 47 -59.71 -3.07 -18.78
CA THR A 47 -60.27 -2.34 -17.63
C THR A 47 -59.88 -2.75 -16.20
N ASP A 48 -59.03 -1.90 -15.60
CA ASP A 48 -58.98 -1.48 -14.19
C ASP A 48 -58.42 -2.38 -13.07
N THR A 49 -57.74 -3.48 -13.39
CA THR A 49 -56.95 -4.25 -12.39
C THR A 49 -55.43 -4.27 -12.65
N SER A 50 -54.94 -3.59 -13.72
CA SER A 50 -53.56 -3.74 -14.21
C SER A 50 -52.48 -2.85 -13.54
N SER A 51 -52.86 -1.93 -12.66
CA SER A 51 -51.87 -1.04 -11.99
C SER A 51 -51.11 -1.72 -10.86
N THR A 52 -51.68 -2.77 -10.25
CA THR A 52 -51.06 -3.52 -9.14
C THR A 52 -49.97 -4.47 -9.65
N ASP A 53 -50.22 -5.19 -10.74
CA ASP A 53 -49.30 -6.22 -11.25
C ASP A 53 -48.04 -5.63 -11.90
N ALA A 54 -48.16 -4.50 -12.59
CA ALA A 54 -47.03 -3.76 -13.14
C ALA A 54 -46.11 -3.20 -12.02
N SER A 55 -46.71 -2.74 -10.91
CA SER A 55 -45.97 -2.26 -9.74
C SER A 55 -45.24 -3.40 -9.02
N SER A 56 -45.86 -4.58 -8.91
CA SER A 56 -45.23 -5.76 -8.30
C SER A 56 -44.08 -6.30 -9.12
N THR A 57 -44.19 -6.34 -10.46
CA THR A 57 -43.08 -6.78 -11.31
C THR A 57 -41.89 -5.83 -11.22
N GLU A 58 -42.11 -4.51 -11.23
CA GLU A 58 -41.02 -3.54 -11.05
C GLU A 58 -40.34 -3.68 -9.68
N ALA A 59 -41.10 -3.89 -8.60
CA ALA A 59 -40.55 -4.13 -7.28
C ALA A 59 -39.68 -5.40 -7.25
N VAL A 60 -40.11 -6.48 -7.89
CA VAL A 60 -39.34 -7.73 -8.02
C VAL A 60 -38.05 -7.51 -8.82
N PHE A 61 -38.10 -6.76 -9.93
CA PHE A 61 -36.89 -6.43 -10.70
C PHE A 61 -35.91 -5.58 -9.90
N ARG A 62 -36.39 -4.60 -9.13
CA ARG A 62 -35.56 -3.75 -8.26
C ARG A 62 -34.88 -4.60 -7.17
N LEU A 63 -35.63 -5.49 -6.52
CA LEU A 63 -35.08 -6.43 -5.53
C LEU A 63 -34.02 -7.36 -6.13
N ALA A 64 -34.29 -7.92 -7.31
CA ALA A 64 -33.35 -8.79 -8.02
C ALA A 64 -32.07 -8.03 -8.43
N ALA A 65 -32.20 -6.78 -8.88
CA ALA A 65 -31.06 -5.92 -9.22
C ALA A 65 -30.21 -5.61 -7.99
N VAL A 66 -30.83 -5.22 -6.87
CA VAL A 66 -30.13 -4.97 -5.60
C VAL A 66 -29.39 -6.22 -5.14
N ASP A 67 -30.01 -7.40 -5.23
CA ASP A 67 -29.36 -8.63 -4.81
C ASP A 67 -28.13 -8.95 -5.67
N LEU A 68 -28.24 -8.77 -6.99
CA LEU A 68 -27.12 -8.96 -7.92
C LEU A 68 -25.96 -8.01 -7.61
N PHE A 69 -26.24 -6.72 -7.37
CA PHE A 69 -25.20 -5.74 -7.02
C PHE A 69 -24.55 -6.03 -5.68
N VAL A 70 -25.35 -6.40 -4.67
CA VAL A 70 -24.84 -6.76 -3.34
C VAL A 70 -23.98 -8.02 -3.41
N GLU A 71 -24.40 -9.06 -4.12
CA GLU A 71 -23.63 -10.30 -4.30
C GLU A 71 -22.27 -9.99 -4.96
N LYS A 72 -22.27 -9.18 -6.02
CA LYS A 72 -21.03 -8.77 -6.71
C LYS A 72 -20.10 -7.94 -5.84
N ALA A 73 -20.65 -6.99 -5.09
CA ALA A 73 -19.87 -6.20 -4.15
C ALA A 73 -19.26 -7.11 -3.07
N GLN A 74 -20.05 -8.00 -2.47
CA GLN A 74 -19.57 -8.93 -1.45
C GLN A 74 -18.45 -9.85 -1.94
N ASP A 75 -18.53 -10.33 -3.19
CA ASP A 75 -17.50 -11.18 -3.77
C ASP A 75 -16.18 -10.41 -3.98
N VAL A 76 -16.24 -9.21 -4.57
CA VAL A 76 -15.06 -8.35 -4.76
C VAL A 76 -14.41 -7.98 -3.42
N LEU A 77 -15.21 -7.61 -2.42
CA LEU A 77 -14.71 -7.30 -1.08
C LEU A 77 -14.06 -8.53 -0.42
N THR A 78 -14.66 -9.70 -0.56
CA THR A 78 -14.13 -10.95 0.02
C THR A 78 -12.81 -11.34 -0.64
N HIS A 79 -12.70 -11.20 -1.96
CA HIS A 79 -11.47 -11.47 -2.69
C HIS A 79 -10.35 -10.52 -2.25
N ARG A 80 -10.64 -9.22 -2.18
CA ARG A 80 -9.68 -8.20 -1.73
C ARG A 80 -9.24 -8.43 -0.27
N ALA A 81 -10.18 -8.71 0.63
CA ALA A 81 -9.89 -8.99 2.04
C ALA A 81 -8.99 -10.22 2.19
N ARG A 82 -9.26 -11.31 1.46
CA ARG A 82 -8.41 -12.51 1.47
C ARG A 82 -6.99 -12.22 0.97
N ASN A 83 -6.86 -11.39 -0.06
CA ASN A 83 -5.54 -11.00 -0.57
C ASN A 83 -4.77 -10.16 0.45
N MET A 84 -5.44 -9.22 1.14
CA MET A 84 -4.86 -8.43 2.23
C MET A 84 -4.41 -9.31 3.41
N VAL A 85 -5.24 -10.28 3.85
CA VAL A 85 -4.85 -11.23 4.91
C VAL A 85 -3.62 -12.04 4.51
N ARG A 86 -3.59 -12.55 3.27
CA ARG A 86 -2.43 -13.30 2.76
C ARG A 86 -1.17 -12.44 2.70
N ALA A 87 -1.28 -11.17 2.31
CA ALA A 87 -0.17 -10.24 2.31
C ALA A 87 0.32 -9.97 3.75
N GLY A 88 -0.60 -9.75 4.69
CA GLY A 88 -0.29 -9.60 6.12
C GLY A 88 0.47 -10.81 6.69
N ILE A 89 -0.01 -12.02 6.41
CA ILE A 89 0.66 -13.27 6.81
C ILE A 89 2.04 -13.39 6.13
N ALA A 90 2.15 -13.08 4.84
CA ALA A 90 3.44 -13.14 4.15
C ALA A 90 4.45 -12.16 4.76
N THR A 91 4.02 -10.96 5.13
CA THR A 91 4.89 -9.96 5.77
C THR A 91 5.29 -10.32 7.19
N SER A 92 4.41 -10.95 7.98
CA SER A 92 4.76 -11.42 9.32
C SER A 92 5.73 -12.59 9.28
N VAL A 93 5.53 -13.55 8.37
CA VAL A 93 6.48 -14.64 8.11
C VAL A 93 7.81 -14.08 7.64
N GLY A 94 7.80 -13.06 6.76
CA GLY A 94 9.01 -12.37 6.31
C GLY A 94 9.79 -11.72 7.46
N ALA A 95 9.11 -11.09 8.43
CA ALA A 95 9.74 -10.51 9.61
C ALA A 95 10.45 -11.57 10.47
N VAL A 96 9.79 -12.72 10.71
CA VAL A 96 10.38 -13.84 11.46
C VAL A 96 11.56 -14.44 10.70
N ALA A 97 11.43 -14.62 9.39
CA ALA A 97 12.53 -15.10 8.55
C ALA A 97 13.74 -14.17 8.60
N ALA A 98 13.54 -12.84 8.58
CA ALA A 98 14.62 -11.87 8.72
C ALA A 98 15.37 -12.02 10.05
N LEU A 99 14.66 -12.22 11.16
CA LEU A 99 15.28 -12.48 12.46
C LEU A 99 16.07 -13.80 12.48
N ILE A 100 15.51 -14.88 11.92
CA ILE A 100 16.21 -16.16 11.81
C ILE A 100 17.49 -16.01 10.97
N THR A 101 17.41 -15.31 9.84
CA THR A 101 18.60 -15.08 8.99
C THR A 101 19.67 -14.27 9.72
N LEU A 102 19.28 -13.28 10.53
CA LEU A 102 20.21 -12.53 11.36
C LEU A 102 20.86 -13.44 12.43
N SER A 103 20.08 -14.27 13.12
CA SER A 103 20.60 -15.20 14.13
C SER A 103 21.59 -16.20 13.52
N VAL A 104 21.28 -16.77 12.36
CA VAL A 104 22.18 -17.68 11.64
C VAL A 104 23.43 -16.96 11.15
N PHE A 105 23.31 -15.71 10.68
CA PHE A 105 24.44 -14.90 10.24
C PHE A 105 25.42 -14.63 11.39
N ILE A 106 24.90 -14.22 12.54
CA ILE A 106 25.70 -13.99 13.76
C ILE A 106 26.37 -15.31 14.20
N ALA A 107 25.64 -16.42 14.22
CA ALA A 107 26.19 -17.71 14.63
C ALA A 107 27.36 -18.18 13.73
N ARG A 108 27.26 -17.98 12.41
CA ARG A 108 28.37 -18.31 11.49
C ARG A 108 29.57 -17.40 11.68
N HIS A 109 29.36 -16.09 11.75
CA HIS A 109 30.47 -15.13 11.88
C HIS A 109 31.11 -15.14 13.27
N ALA A 110 30.41 -15.65 14.29
CA ALA A 110 30.98 -15.90 15.61
C ALA A 110 31.92 -17.12 15.65
N GLY A 111 31.80 -18.06 14.71
CA GLY A 111 32.64 -19.27 14.64
C GLY A 111 33.99 -19.03 13.93
N ASP A 112 34.05 -18.08 13.01
CA ASP A 112 35.24 -17.78 12.19
C ASP A 112 36.25 -16.84 12.89
N VAL A 113 36.34 -16.88 14.23
CA VAL A 113 37.32 -16.08 14.98
C VAL A 113 38.58 -16.92 15.16
N PRO A 114 39.64 -16.73 14.35
CA PRO A 114 40.93 -17.33 14.65
C PRO A 114 41.40 -16.78 16.00
N TYR A 115 41.66 -17.70 16.93
CA TYR A 115 42.31 -17.42 18.20
C TYR A 115 43.77 -17.06 17.93
N ASP A 116 44.01 -15.85 17.42
CA ASP A 116 45.36 -15.32 17.34
C ASP A 116 45.68 -14.60 18.66
N HIS A 117 46.80 -14.93 19.28
CA HIS A 117 47.13 -14.53 20.66
C HIS A 117 47.44 -13.04 20.82
N THR A 118 47.42 -12.26 19.74
CA THR A 118 47.57 -10.79 19.79
C THR A 118 46.21 -10.11 19.67
N LEU A 119 45.60 -9.81 20.82
CA LEU A 119 44.37 -9.02 20.95
C LEU A 119 44.59 -7.59 20.43
N ASN A 120 44.33 -7.38 19.14
CA ASN A 120 44.38 -6.06 18.54
C ASN A 120 43.05 -5.33 18.79
N ILE A 121 43.04 -4.42 19.75
CA ILE A 121 41.85 -3.68 20.23
C ILE A 121 41.08 -3.04 19.06
N ASN A 122 41.80 -2.54 18.05
CA ASN A 122 41.20 -1.91 16.87
C ASN A 122 40.27 -2.87 16.09
N VAL A 123 40.65 -4.14 15.97
CA VAL A 123 39.84 -5.16 15.27
C VAL A 123 38.59 -5.51 16.08
N LEU A 124 38.72 -5.55 17.42
CA LEU A 124 37.61 -5.80 18.32
C LEU A 124 36.57 -4.68 18.25
N VAL A 125 37.00 -3.42 18.28
CA VAL A 125 36.12 -2.24 18.16
C VAL A 125 35.39 -2.24 16.82
N LEU A 126 36.09 -2.47 15.70
CA LEU A 126 35.46 -2.54 14.38
C LEU A 126 34.41 -3.65 14.28
N ARG A 127 34.67 -4.83 14.87
CA ARG A 127 33.70 -5.93 14.89
C ARG A 127 32.46 -5.59 15.71
N VAL A 128 32.63 -5.03 16.91
CA VAL A 128 31.50 -4.61 17.76
C VAL A 128 30.63 -3.57 17.06
N VAL A 129 31.25 -2.55 16.47
CA VAL A 129 30.52 -1.52 15.71
C VAL A 129 29.78 -2.14 14.52
N SER A 130 30.42 -3.05 13.77
CA SER A 130 29.78 -3.72 12.63
C SER A 130 28.56 -4.55 13.06
N ALA A 131 28.67 -5.32 14.16
CA ALA A 131 27.58 -6.15 14.67
C ALA A 131 26.40 -5.32 15.16
N ILE A 132 26.67 -4.22 15.87
CA ILE A 132 25.65 -3.27 16.33
C ILE A 132 24.96 -2.62 15.13
N SER A 133 25.71 -2.17 14.12
CA SER A 133 25.15 -1.52 12.93
C SER A 133 24.25 -2.46 12.12
N LEU A 134 24.66 -3.72 11.94
CA LEU A 134 23.89 -4.72 11.20
C LEU A 134 22.63 -5.13 11.97
N GLY A 135 22.74 -5.31 13.29
CA GLY A 135 21.59 -5.53 14.16
C GLY A 135 20.57 -4.39 14.09
N ALA A 136 21.04 -3.14 14.13
CA ALA A 136 20.17 -1.97 14.04
C ALA A 136 19.38 -1.93 12.72
N ILE A 137 20.03 -2.16 11.59
CA ILE A 137 19.38 -2.16 10.26
C ILE A 137 18.28 -3.24 10.19
N VAL A 138 18.56 -4.45 10.66
CA VAL A 138 17.58 -5.55 10.63
C VAL A 138 16.41 -5.26 11.57
N LEU A 139 16.66 -4.72 12.77
CA LEU A 139 15.59 -4.37 13.70
C LEU A 139 14.66 -3.28 13.15
N VAL A 140 15.20 -2.28 12.46
CA VAL A 140 14.39 -1.26 11.76
C VAL A 140 13.54 -1.91 10.67
N GLY A 141 14.14 -2.80 9.88
CA GLY A 141 13.40 -3.57 8.86
C GLY A 141 12.27 -4.39 9.46
N VAL A 142 12.52 -5.13 10.54
CA VAL A 142 11.50 -5.94 11.24
C VAL A 142 10.38 -5.06 11.79
N LYS A 143 10.71 -3.92 12.40
CA LYS A 143 9.70 -2.96 12.88
C LYS A 143 8.80 -2.50 11.73
N TYR A 144 9.38 -2.21 10.57
CA TYR A 144 8.64 -1.82 9.37
C TYR A 144 7.72 -2.96 8.89
N PHE A 145 8.22 -4.20 8.79
CA PHE A 145 7.39 -5.36 8.40
C PHE A 145 6.21 -5.59 9.36
N VAL A 146 6.43 -5.42 10.68
CA VAL A 146 5.36 -5.55 11.68
C VAL A 146 4.30 -4.46 11.52
N ALA A 147 4.71 -3.21 11.30
CA ALA A 147 3.79 -2.10 11.05
C ALA A 147 2.95 -2.35 9.78
N LEU A 148 3.61 -2.82 8.72
CA LEU A 148 2.99 -3.14 7.44
C LEU A 148 2.00 -4.31 7.59
N ALA A 149 2.35 -5.37 8.32
CA ALA A 149 1.46 -6.49 8.62
C ALA A 149 0.20 -6.05 9.38
N ARG A 150 0.34 -5.15 10.36
CA ARG A 150 -0.79 -4.58 11.11
C ARG A 150 -1.73 -3.79 10.20
N SER A 151 -1.19 -2.98 9.30
CA SER A 151 -1.98 -2.18 8.36
C SER A 151 -2.80 -3.08 7.42
N PHE A 152 -2.20 -4.14 6.85
CA PHE A 152 -2.94 -5.10 6.02
C PHE A 152 -4.04 -5.84 6.78
N LEU A 153 -3.77 -6.25 8.02
CA LEU A 153 -4.77 -6.92 8.84
C LEU A 153 -5.91 -5.98 9.21
N HIS A 154 -5.61 -4.74 9.58
CA HIS A 154 -6.63 -3.75 9.87
C HIS A 154 -7.51 -3.48 8.64
N GLU A 155 -6.93 -3.21 7.47
CA GLU A 155 -7.70 -3.05 6.23
C GLU A 155 -8.58 -4.27 5.92
N SER A 156 -8.08 -5.48 6.18
CA SER A 156 -8.87 -6.69 5.96
C SER A 156 -10.09 -6.78 6.88
N VAL A 157 -9.97 -6.33 8.13
CA VAL A 157 -11.09 -6.27 9.09
C VAL A 157 -12.08 -5.19 8.67
N THR A 158 -11.61 -4.03 8.21
CA THR A 158 -12.47 -2.96 7.67
C THR A 158 -13.28 -3.43 6.46
N LEU A 159 -12.65 -4.18 5.54
CA LEU A 159 -13.36 -4.77 4.40
C LEU A 159 -14.41 -5.82 4.83
N LEU A 160 -14.13 -6.59 5.89
CA LEU A 160 -15.11 -7.51 6.46
C LEU A 160 -16.29 -6.78 7.11
N GLY A 161 -16.03 -5.65 7.79
CA GLY A 161 -17.06 -4.77 8.34
C GLY A 161 -17.98 -4.20 7.25
N ARG A 162 -17.41 -3.77 6.11
CA ARG A 162 -18.18 -3.32 4.94
C ARG A 162 -19.04 -4.42 4.34
N ARG A 163 -18.55 -5.66 4.28
CA ARG A 163 -19.36 -6.82 3.84
C ARG A 163 -20.57 -7.03 4.74
N HIS A 164 -20.40 -6.87 6.05
CA HIS A 164 -21.47 -7.01 7.02
C HIS A 164 -22.53 -5.92 6.86
N ALA A 165 -22.10 -4.66 6.65
CA ALA A 165 -23.02 -3.55 6.34
C ALA A 165 -23.81 -3.78 5.06
N LEU A 166 -23.19 -4.31 4.00
CA LEU A 166 -23.91 -4.69 2.76
C LEU A 166 -24.98 -5.76 2.99
N ARG A 167 -24.71 -6.74 3.87
CA ARG A 167 -25.70 -7.78 4.21
C ARG A 167 -26.87 -7.19 5.00
N PHE A 168 -26.62 -6.24 5.89
CA PHE A 168 -27.67 -5.53 6.61
C PHE A 168 -28.47 -4.59 5.71
N GLY A 169 -27.83 -3.82 4.83
CA GLY A 169 -28.53 -3.00 3.84
C GLY A 169 -29.43 -3.83 2.94
N ARG A 170 -28.97 -5.02 2.52
CA ARG A 170 -29.81 -6.00 1.81
C ARG A 170 -31.04 -6.39 2.64
N MET A 171 -30.86 -6.75 3.92
CA MET A 171 -31.99 -7.10 4.81
C MET A 171 -32.98 -5.93 4.98
N TYR A 172 -32.46 -4.70 5.13
CA TYR A 172 -33.28 -3.50 5.25
C TYR A 172 -34.13 -3.26 4.00
N VAL A 173 -33.57 -3.49 2.81
CA VAL A 173 -34.33 -3.42 1.54
C VAL A 173 -35.45 -4.46 1.51
N TYR A 174 -35.20 -5.70 1.94
CA TYR A 174 -36.25 -6.73 1.98
C TYR A 174 -37.39 -6.43 2.94
N LEU A 175 -37.08 -5.87 4.12
CA LEU A 175 -38.09 -5.54 5.13
C LEU A 175 -39.00 -4.39 4.70
N ASN A 176 -38.46 -3.44 3.93
CA ASN A 176 -39.17 -2.23 3.51
C ASN A 176 -39.63 -2.26 2.05
N ALA A 177 -39.45 -3.37 1.33
CA ALA A 177 -39.86 -3.50 -0.07
C ALA A 177 -41.37 -3.29 -0.30
N GLY A 178 -42.20 -3.46 0.74
CA GLY A 178 -43.64 -3.19 0.70
C GLY A 178 -44.04 -1.74 0.99
N ASN A 179 -43.12 -0.90 1.47
CA ASN A 179 -43.39 0.51 1.78
C ASN A 179 -43.03 1.40 0.59
N LYS A 180 -44.01 2.17 0.09
CA LYS A 180 -43.83 3.07 -1.08
C LYS A 180 -42.93 4.28 -0.79
N GLU A 181 -42.64 4.58 0.48
CA GLU A 181 -41.89 5.78 0.90
C GLU A 181 -40.53 5.40 1.52
N MET A 182 -39.69 4.71 0.77
CA MET A 182 -38.31 4.49 1.18
C MET A 182 -37.50 5.77 0.93
N LYS A 183 -37.15 6.49 2.00
CA LYS A 183 -36.27 7.66 1.91
C LYS A 183 -34.85 7.20 1.57
N LEU A 184 -34.19 7.95 0.69
CA LEU A 184 -32.82 7.64 0.27
C LEU A 184 -31.84 7.80 1.45
N GLU A 185 -32.17 8.68 2.39
CA GLU A 185 -31.43 8.97 3.60
C GLU A 185 -31.34 7.74 4.50
N ASP A 186 -32.46 7.07 4.76
CA ASP A 186 -32.51 5.86 5.61
C ASP A 186 -31.78 4.69 4.94
N LEU A 187 -31.89 4.58 3.62
CA LEU A 187 -31.14 3.61 2.84
C LEU A 187 -29.63 3.87 2.94
N ARG A 188 -29.22 5.13 2.78
CA ARG A 188 -27.82 5.55 2.92
C ARG A 188 -27.32 5.23 4.33
N GLU A 189 -28.09 5.53 5.36
CA GLU A 189 -27.72 5.24 6.75
C GLU A 189 -27.56 3.74 6.99
N ALA A 190 -28.49 2.91 6.50
CA ALA A 190 -28.41 1.45 6.61
C ALA A 190 -27.16 0.87 5.91
N PHE A 191 -26.74 1.43 4.77
CA PHE A 191 -25.51 1.02 4.07
C PHE A 191 -24.24 1.64 4.67
N GLN A 192 -24.33 2.79 5.35
CA GLN A 192 -23.20 3.48 5.97
C GLN A 192 -22.96 3.11 7.44
N TRP A 193 -23.84 2.32 8.06
CA TRP A 193 -23.81 1.93 9.48
C TRP A 193 -22.47 1.39 10.01
N ASN A 194 -21.57 0.94 9.14
CA ASN A 194 -20.26 0.41 9.54
C ASN A 194 -19.07 0.95 8.73
N ILE A 195 -19.19 2.15 8.16
CA ILE A 195 -18.08 2.81 7.44
C ILE A 195 -17.04 3.44 8.40
N GLY A 196 -17.28 3.46 9.71
CA GLY A 196 -16.46 4.13 10.73
C GLY A 196 -15.04 3.59 11.01
N GLY A 197 -14.39 2.93 10.07
CA GLY A 197 -12.97 2.58 10.18
C GLY A 197 -12.15 3.53 9.31
N ASP A 198 -11.55 4.55 9.91
CA ASP A 198 -10.49 5.35 9.27
C ASP A 198 -9.43 4.39 8.71
N SER A 199 -9.03 4.60 7.45
CA SER A 199 -8.06 3.70 6.81
C SER A 199 -6.74 3.75 7.57
N SER A 200 -6.35 2.64 8.21
CA SER A 200 -5.07 2.52 8.93
C SER A 200 -3.81 2.81 8.10
N PHE A 201 -3.92 2.91 6.78
CA PHE A 201 -2.81 3.40 5.95
C PHE A 201 -2.52 4.89 6.18
N LEU A 202 -3.51 5.67 6.61
CA LEU A 202 -3.34 7.09 6.94
C LEU A 202 -2.73 7.31 8.32
N ASP A 203 -2.80 6.30 9.20
CA ASP A 203 -2.26 6.37 10.55
C ASP A 203 -0.79 5.91 10.63
N ILE A 204 -0.19 5.48 9.51
CA ILE A 204 1.26 5.37 9.38
C ILE A 204 1.81 6.78 9.22
N LYS A 205 1.84 7.56 10.31
CA LYS A 205 2.48 8.87 10.33
C LYS A 205 3.99 8.66 10.15
N PRO A 206 4.61 9.13 9.05
CA PRO A 206 6.06 9.08 8.89
C PRO A 206 6.79 9.86 10.00
N GLU A 207 6.07 10.76 10.68
CA GLU A 207 6.50 11.51 11.86
C GLU A 207 6.86 10.61 13.05
N GLU A 208 6.22 9.45 13.23
CA GLU A 208 6.58 8.51 14.30
C GLU A 208 7.80 7.65 13.95
N ILE A 209 8.08 7.47 12.66
CA ILE A 209 9.35 6.90 12.19
C ILE A 209 10.49 7.91 12.41
N GLY A 210 10.20 9.21 12.27
CA GLY A 210 11.13 10.31 12.53
C GLY A 210 11.48 10.55 14.02
N LYS A 211 10.66 10.10 14.97
CA LYS A 211 10.94 10.19 16.42
C LYS A 211 11.92 9.14 16.94
N THR A 212 12.39 8.23 16.10
CA THR A 212 13.46 7.30 16.49
C THR A 212 14.80 8.04 16.60
N PRO A 213 15.74 7.61 17.48
CA PRO A 213 17.05 8.25 17.62
C PRO A 213 17.82 8.41 16.30
N TRP A 214 17.51 7.58 15.30
CA TRP A 214 18.03 7.67 13.95
C TRP A 214 17.40 8.80 13.10
N GLY A 215 16.14 9.15 13.32
CA GLY A 215 15.49 10.28 12.65
C GLY A 215 16.04 11.63 13.11
N THR A 216 16.34 11.76 14.41
CA THR A 216 17.09 12.91 14.96
C THR A 216 18.55 12.93 14.49
N LEU A 217 19.20 11.77 14.36
CA LEU A 217 20.55 11.68 13.77
C LEU A 217 20.57 12.06 12.28
N ALA A 218 19.59 11.62 11.48
CA ALA A 218 19.50 11.99 10.07
C ALA A 218 19.19 13.48 9.88
N GLN A 219 18.28 14.05 10.68
CA GLN A 219 17.97 15.48 10.65
C GLN A 219 19.12 16.37 11.15
N SER A 220 19.94 15.88 12.09
CA SER A 220 21.13 16.61 12.57
C SER A 220 22.35 16.45 11.64
N LEU A 221 22.47 15.34 10.92
CA LEU A 221 23.51 15.12 9.92
C LEU A 221 23.26 15.88 8.62
N GLY A 222 22.01 16.05 8.20
CA GLY A 222 21.64 16.81 6.98
C GLY A 222 22.32 18.18 6.86
N PRO A 223 22.13 19.10 7.82
CA PRO A 223 22.73 20.44 7.75
C PRO A 223 24.26 20.45 8.00
N ALA A 224 24.81 19.41 8.65
CA ALA A 224 26.25 19.29 8.86
C ALA A 224 26.97 18.78 7.59
N LEU A 225 26.33 17.88 6.84
CA LEU A 225 26.83 17.36 5.58
C LEU A 225 26.78 18.42 4.48
N GLU A 226 25.69 19.20 4.42
CA GLU A 226 25.51 20.30 3.48
C GLU A 226 26.59 21.39 3.67
N LYS A 227 26.87 21.78 4.92
CA LYS A 227 27.97 22.69 5.27
C LYS A 227 29.36 22.12 5.01
N GLY A 228 29.53 20.80 5.10
CA GLY A 228 30.78 20.11 4.78
C GLY A 228 31.05 20.06 3.27
N VAL A 229 29.99 19.84 2.48
CA VAL A 229 30.03 19.81 1.02
C VAL A 229 30.25 21.21 0.45
N GLU A 230 29.56 22.24 0.95
CA GLU A 230 29.80 23.64 0.53
C GLU A 230 31.25 24.08 0.78
N LYS A 231 31.80 23.80 1.96
CA LYS A 231 33.21 24.13 2.27
C LYS A 231 34.22 23.31 1.46
N GLY A 232 33.87 22.09 1.07
CA GLY A 232 34.69 21.24 0.19
C GLY A 232 34.69 21.73 -1.26
N ILE A 233 33.52 22.14 -1.77
CA ILE A 233 33.36 22.68 -3.12
C ILE A 233 34.04 24.05 -3.25
N GLU A 234 33.94 24.92 -2.25
CA GLU A 234 34.58 26.25 -2.26
C GLU A 234 36.12 26.16 -2.26
N LYS A 235 36.70 25.21 -1.53
CA LYS A 235 38.14 24.91 -1.57
C LYS A 235 38.57 24.26 -2.90
N GLY A 236 37.73 23.43 -3.51
CA GLY A 236 37.97 22.85 -4.82
C GLY A 236 37.99 23.89 -5.94
N PHE A 237 37.10 24.88 -5.89
CA PHE A 237 37.00 25.94 -6.89
C PHE A 237 38.13 26.99 -6.80
N ARG A 238 38.63 27.33 -5.60
CA ARG A 238 39.78 28.25 -5.46
C ARG A 238 41.09 27.70 -6.00
N ASN A 239 41.26 26.38 -6.03
CA ASN A 239 42.47 25.75 -6.57
C ASN A 239 42.41 25.48 -8.09
N ALA A 240 41.27 25.74 -8.74
CA ALA A 240 41.05 25.44 -10.17
C ALA A 240 41.17 26.65 -11.11
N GLN A 241 41.47 27.87 -10.61
CA GLN A 241 41.84 29.00 -11.47
C GLN A 241 43.37 29.11 -11.58
N PRO A 242 43.99 28.76 -12.73
CA PRO A 242 45.39 29.03 -12.99
C PRO A 242 45.58 30.52 -13.29
N ASN A 243 46.42 31.15 -12.48
CA ASN A 243 46.86 32.54 -12.63
C ASN A 243 47.59 32.69 -13.99
N LYS A 244 46.96 33.37 -14.95
CA LYS A 244 47.53 33.69 -16.26
C LYS A 244 48.16 35.09 -16.19
N LYS A 245 49.48 35.13 -16.41
CA LYS A 245 50.36 36.33 -16.45
C LYS A 245 50.13 37.18 -17.69
N GLU A 246 50.52 38.46 -17.60
CA GLU A 246 51.04 39.40 -18.63
C GLU A 246 51.70 40.52 -17.79
N ASP A 247 53.01 40.81 -17.75
CA ASP A 247 54.09 41.04 -18.73
C ASP A 247 53.81 42.21 -19.69
N GLU A 248 54.13 43.43 -19.25
CA GLU A 248 54.47 44.68 -19.99
C GLU A 248 54.80 45.71 -18.86
N ASP A 249 55.87 46.48 -18.82
CA ASP A 249 56.51 47.21 -19.91
C ASP A 249 57.94 47.60 -19.51
N SER A 250 58.82 47.53 -20.50
CA SER A 250 60.20 47.99 -20.46
C SER A 250 60.26 49.39 -21.06
N ASP A 251 60.56 50.42 -20.28
CA ASP A 251 61.33 51.55 -20.82
C ASP A 251 61.92 52.47 -19.74
N ASN A 252 62.95 53.19 -20.19
CA ASN A 252 63.52 54.41 -19.62
C ASN A 252 64.80 54.32 -18.76
N SER A 253 65.93 54.42 -19.49
CA SER A 253 66.84 55.58 -19.45
C SER A 253 67.44 55.94 -18.08
N LYS A 254 68.74 55.68 -17.88
CA LYS A 254 69.84 56.66 -18.06
C LYS A 254 69.58 57.99 -17.32
N ASP A 255 70.34 58.20 -16.25
CA ASP A 255 71.09 59.42 -15.87
C ASP A 255 71.79 59.09 -14.53
N ALA A 256 73.11 58.92 -14.48
CA ALA A 256 74.11 59.97 -14.32
C ALA A 256 73.86 60.88 -13.10
N ASN A 257 74.82 60.83 -12.17
CA ASN A 257 75.48 61.99 -11.52
C ASN A 257 75.39 62.11 -9.98
N SER A 258 76.58 62.39 -9.41
CA SER A 258 76.94 63.03 -8.12
C SER A 258 76.45 62.38 -6.82
N GLY A 259 77.34 61.92 -5.93
CA GLY A 259 78.11 62.75 -4.98
C GLY A 259 77.58 62.40 -3.57
N SER A 260 78.35 62.13 -2.53
CA SER A 260 79.69 62.52 -2.11
C SER A 260 80.34 61.42 -1.28
#